data_AF-A0A6V7J560-F1
#
_entry.id   AF-A0A6V7J560-F1
#
_cell.length_a   1.000
_cell.length_b   1.000
_cell.length_c   1.000
_cell.angle_alpha   90.00
_cell.angle_beta   90.00
_cell.angle_gamma   90.00
#
_symmetry.space_group_name_H-M   'P 1'
#
loop_
_entity.id
_entity.type
_entity.pdbx_description
1 polymer ?
#
loop_
_entity_poly.entity_id
_entity_poly.type
_entity_poly.pdbx_seq_one_letter_code
_entity_poly.pdbx_strand_id
1 'polypeptide(L)'
;KHAGTCGYEPLYCENKCGMKIQRRYLGQHKLGECAKRLVACRYCNKEFVFDTLGNHHTKCGRFPVACPHRCETAVLPREDLEIHLKDHCTTHLLSCTFKDAGCRFK
;
A
#
# COMPACT_ATOMS: atom_id res chain seq x y z
N LYS A 1 42.55 7.69 23.03
CA LYS A 1 42.08 7.63 21.62
C LYS A 1 40.58 7.34 21.65
N HIS A 2 39.73 8.19 21.06
CA HIS A 2 38.25 8.12 21.16
C HIS A 2 37.54 7.74 19.83
N ALA A 3 38.31 7.65 18.74
CA ALA A 3 37.79 7.29 17.43
C ALA A 3 37.18 5.88 17.46
N GLY A 4 35.98 5.73 16.92
CA GLY A 4 35.30 4.43 16.86
C GLY A 4 34.44 4.08 18.07
N THR A 5 34.30 4.95 19.08
CA THR A 5 33.37 4.74 20.22
C THR A 5 32.54 5.99 20.54
N CYS A 6 32.80 7.11 19.86
CA CYS A 6 32.09 8.37 20.07
C CYS A 6 30.62 8.25 19.67
N GLY A 7 29.70 8.44 20.63
CA GLY A 7 28.26 8.49 20.34
C GLY A 7 27.81 9.70 19.52
N TYR A 8 28.61 10.77 19.51
CA TYR A 8 28.35 12.03 18.78
C TYR A 8 28.95 12.05 17.38
N GLU A 9 29.81 11.09 17.04
CA GLU A 9 30.41 10.99 15.72
C GLU A 9 29.30 10.81 14.65
N PRO A 10 29.25 11.70 13.65
CA PRO A 10 28.30 11.58 12.56
C PRO A 10 28.76 10.49 11.59
N LEU A 11 27.90 9.51 11.38
CA LEU A 11 28.11 8.39 10.47
C LEU A 11 27.07 8.40 9.36
N TYR A 12 27.47 7.96 8.17
CA TYR A 12 26.52 7.77 7.07
C TYR A 12 25.60 6.59 7.36
N CYS A 13 24.33 6.74 6.99
CA CYS A 13 23.39 5.63 7.07
C CYS A 13 23.77 4.49 6.10
N GLU A 14 23.79 3.26 6.61
CA GLU A 14 24.11 2.04 5.85
C GLU A 14 23.09 1.74 4.75
N ASN A 15 21.84 2.18 4.90
CA ASN A 15 20.81 2.08 3.85
C ASN A 15 21.02 3.06 2.68
N LYS A 16 22.17 3.77 2.67
CA LYS A 16 22.54 4.76 1.64
C LYS A 16 21.45 5.80 1.39
N CYS A 17 20.77 6.23 2.47
CA CYS A 17 19.74 7.27 2.39
C CYS A 17 20.31 8.70 2.19
N GLY A 18 21.64 8.85 2.23
CA GLY A 18 22.32 10.14 2.07
C GLY A 18 22.51 10.95 3.35
N MET A 19 21.85 10.59 4.45
CA MET A 19 21.95 11.34 5.72
C MET A 19 23.17 10.91 6.57
N LYS A 20 23.77 11.90 7.23
CA LYS A 20 24.74 11.72 8.33
C LYS A 20 24.03 11.83 9.67
N ILE A 21 24.11 10.79 10.48
CA ILE A 21 23.41 10.67 11.75
C ILE A 21 24.44 10.38 12.84
N GLN A 22 24.26 10.98 14.02
CA GLN A 22 25.12 10.65 15.16
C GLN A 22 24.98 9.16 15.50
N ARG A 23 26.10 8.50 15.79
CA ARG A 23 26.13 7.06 16.08
C ARG A 23 25.04 6.61 17.06
N ARG A 24 24.79 7.38 18.12
CA ARG A 24 23.76 7.08 19.13
C ARG A 24 22.32 7.05 18.59
N TYR A 25 22.04 7.75 17.49
CA TYR A 25 20.72 7.82 16.86
C TYR A 25 20.59 6.94 15.62
N LEU A 26 21.66 6.27 15.16
CA LEU A 26 21.60 5.41 13.97
C LEU A 26 20.58 4.27 14.11
N GLY A 27 20.47 3.67 15.29
CA GLY A 27 19.48 2.61 15.55
C GLY A 27 18.04 3.11 15.38
N GLN A 28 17.70 4.22 16.04
CA GLN A 28 16.39 4.86 15.90
C GLN A 28 16.11 5.28 14.46
N HIS A 29 17.12 5.86 13.78
CA HIS A 29 17.00 6.26 12.39
C HIS A 29 16.64 5.07 11.49
N LYS A 30 17.34 3.94 11.62
CA LYS A 30 17.06 2.74 10.80
C LYS A 30 15.65 2.18 11.04
N LEU A 31 15.17 2.24 12.28
CA LEU A 31 13.86 1.69 12.66
C LEU A 31 12.69 2.58 12.22
N GLY A 32 12.81 3.90 12.40
CA GLY A 32 11.69 4.84 12.25
C GLY A 32 11.83 5.86 11.13
N GLU A 33 13.01 6.47 11.01
CA GLU A 33 13.19 7.73 10.27
C GLU A 33 13.76 7.55 8.87
N CYS A 34 14.39 6.40 8.60
CA CYS A 34 15.09 6.18 7.35
C CYS A 34 14.10 5.99 6.20
N ALA A 35 14.06 6.93 5.25
CA ALA A 35 13.26 6.79 4.02
C ALA A 35 13.64 5.55 3.19
N LYS A 36 14.89 5.07 3.33
CA LYS A 36 15.37 3.85 2.67
C LYS A 36 15.24 2.59 3.55
N ARG A 37 14.51 2.62 4.67
CA ARG A 37 14.24 1.41 5.47
C ARG A 37 13.34 0.44 4.71
N LEU A 38 13.51 -0.86 4.98
CA LEU A 38 12.61 -1.89 4.50
C LEU A 38 11.38 -1.96 5.39
N VAL A 39 10.21 -2.03 4.76
CA VAL A 39 8.90 -2.15 5.40
C VAL A 39 8.07 -3.18 4.67
N ALA A 40 7.37 -4.04 5.41
CA ALA A 40 6.41 -4.95 4.82
C ALA A 40 5.16 -4.18 4.36
N CYS A 41 4.71 -4.46 3.14
CA CYS A 41 3.41 -3.98 2.67
C CYS A 41 2.30 -4.63 3.51
N ARG A 42 1.46 -3.81 4.17
CA ARG A 42 0.36 -4.29 5.02
C ARG A 42 -0.69 -5.16 4.31
N TYR A 43 -0.67 -5.18 2.97
CA TYR A 43 -1.65 -5.89 2.16
C TYR A 43 -1.12 -7.20 1.59
N CYS A 44 0.14 -7.23 1.14
CA CYS A 44 0.74 -8.41 0.50
C CYS A 44 1.89 -9.04 1.29
N ASN A 45 2.27 -8.45 2.43
CA ASN A 45 3.36 -8.86 3.32
C ASN A 45 4.76 -8.93 2.68
N LYS A 46 4.93 -8.48 1.43
CA LYS A 46 6.24 -8.38 0.78
C LYS A 46 6.97 -7.13 1.27
N GLU A 47 8.29 -7.23 1.38
CA GLU A 47 9.15 -6.14 1.82
C GLU A 47 9.49 -5.17 0.68
N PHE A 48 9.38 -3.87 0.96
CA PHE A 48 9.74 -2.79 0.05
C PHE A 48 10.49 -1.70 0.78
N VAL A 49 11.23 -0.89 0.02
CA VAL A 49 11.80 0.35 0.55
C VAL A 49 10.66 1.31 0.84
N PHE A 50 10.66 1.96 2.01
CA PHE A 50 9.59 2.88 2.43
C PHE A 50 9.29 3.95 1.36
N ASP A 51 10.34 4.54 0.79
CA ASP A 51 10.31 5.49 -0.33
C ASP A 51 9.56 4.96 -1.57
N THR A 52 9.64 3.66 -1.87
CA THR A 52 8.99 3.06 -3.06
C THR A 52 7.69 2.32 -2.73
N LEU A 53 7.34 2.16 -1.45
CA LEU A 53 6.13 1.46 -1.01
C LEU A 53 4.85 2.13 -1.54
N GLY A 54 4.81 3.46 -1.63
CA GLY A 54 3.69 4.19 -2.22
C GLY A 54 3.46 3.82 -3.70
N ASN A 55 4.54 3.71 -4.48
CA ASN A 55 4.45 3.23 -5.86
C ASN A 55 4.00 1.77 -5.93
N HIS A 56 4.46 0.91 -5.03
CA HIS A 56 3.98 -0.46 -4.92
C HIS A 56 2.46 -0.53 -4.67
N HIS A 57 1.91 0.30 -3.79
CA HIS A 57 0.46 0.32 -3.51
C HIS A 57 -0.39 0.54 -4.77
N THR A 58 0.09 1.28 -5.76
CA THR A 58 -0.63 1.48 -7.03
C THR A 58 -0.77 0.20 -7.86
N LYS A 59 0.17 -0.74 -7.71
CA LYS A 59 0.24 -2.01 -8.47
C LYS A 59 0.00 -3.25 -7.61
N CYS A 60 -0.21 -3.09 -6.31
CA CYS A 60 -0.36 -4.20 -5.39
C CYS A 60 -1.72 -4.89 -5.61
N GLY A 61 -1.69 -6.18 -5.94
CA GLY A 61 -2.90 -6.98 -6.18
C GLY A 61 -3.78 -7.15 -4.93
N ARG A 62 -3.16 -7.18 -3.75
CA ARG A 62 -3.87 -7.24 -2.46
C ARG A 62 -4.36 -5.87 -1.96
N PHE A 63 -4.05 -4.80 -2.70
CA PHE A 63 -4.46 -3.46 -2.29
C PHE A 63 -5.99 -3.34 -2.31
N PRO A 64 -6.61 -2.83 -1.25
CA PRO A 64 -8.05 -2.63 -1.20
C PRO A 64 -8.48 -1.57 -2.20
N VAL A 65 -9.37 -1.94 -3.11
CA VAL A 65 -10.00 -1.04 -4.06
C VAL A 65 -11.51 -1.05 -3.86
N ALA A 66 -12.14 0.10 -4.04
CA ALA A 66 -13.59 0.20 -4.04
C ALA A 66 -14.13 -0.27 -5.40
N CYS A 67 -15.29 -0.92 -5.38
CA CYS A 67 -16.01 -1.23 -6.60
C CYS A 67 -16.41 0.08 -7.32
N PRO A 68 -16.07 0.26 -8.62
CA PRO A 68 -16.48 1.44 -9.39
C PRO A 68 -17.99 1.67 -9.41
N HIS A 69 -18.77 0.59 -9.31
CA HIS A 69 -20.23 0.63 -9.30
C HIS A 69 -20.82 0.83 -7.90
N ARG A 70 -19.98 1.03 -6.88
CA ARG A 70 -20.38 1.34 -5.49
C ARG A 70 -21.38 0.33 -4.90
N CYS A 71 -21.17 -0.97 -5.16
CA CYS A 71 -21.94 -2.03 -4.51
C CYS A 71 -21.65 -2.11 -2.99
N GLU A 72 -22.56 -2.71 -2.24
CA GLU A 72 -22.47 -2.84 -0.77
C GLU A 72 -21.22 -3.60 -0.28
N THR A 73 -20.63 -4.48 -1.11
CA THR A 73 -19.35 -5.14 -0.87
C THR A 73 -18.18 -4.18 -1.12
N ALA A 74 -18.10 -3.11 -0.32
CA ALA A 74 -17.46 -1.86 -0.72
C ALA A 74 -15.93 -1.81 -0.70
N VAL A 75 -15.19 -2.86 -0.30
CA VAL A 75 -13.72 -2.87 -0.38
C VAL A 75 -13.22 -4.29 -0.60
N LEU A 76 -12.53 -4.54 -1.72
CA LEU A 76 -11.98 -5.85 -2.08
C LEU A 76 -10.54 -5.75 -2.59
N PRO A 77 -9.76 -6.84 -2.59
CA PRO A 77 -8.44 -6.86 -3.21
C PRO A 77 -8.53 -6.50 -4.70
N ARG A 78 -7.57 -5.72 -5.21
CA ARG A 78 -7.47 -5.33 -6.61
C ARG A 78 -7.51 -6.52 -7.57
N GLU A 79 -6.85 -7.62 -7.23
CA GLU A 79 -6.81 -8.82 -8.07
C GLU A 79 -8.18 -9.52 -8.18
N ASP A 80 -9.03 -9.37 -7.17
CA ASP A 80 -10.39 -9.95 -7.16
C ASP A 80 -11.41 -9.04 -7.86
N LEU A 81 -11.03 -7.81 -8.25
CA LEU A 81 -11.94 -6.83 -8.84
C LEU A 81 -12.56 -7.33 -10.15
N GLU A 82 -11.78 -7.96 -11.00
CA GLU A 82 -12.28 -8.46 -12.29
C GLU A 82 -13.33 -9.57 -12.11
N ILE A 83 -13.05 -10.51 -11.20
CA ILE A 83 -13.98 -11.60 -10.86
C ILE A 83 -15.24 -11.02 -10.20
N HIS A 84 -15.08 -10.06 -9.29
CA HIS A 84 -16.20 -9.38 -8.67
C HIS A 84 -17.10 -8.72 -9.72
N LEU A 85 -16.53 -7.92 -10.64
CA LEU A 85 -17.31 -7.21 -11.67
C LEU A 85 -18.09 -8.15 -12.58
N LYS A 86 -17.55 -9.34 -12.87
CA LYS A 86 -18.18 -10.33 -13.74
C LYS A 86 -19.26 -11.16 -13.05
N ASP A 87 -18.96 -11.68 -11.86
CA ASP A 87 -19.74 -12.77 -11.26
C ASP A 87 -20.46 -12.39 -9.94
N HIS A 88 -20.04 -11.31 -9.27
CA HIS A 88 -20.52 -10.97 -7.92
C HIS A 88 -21.07 -9.54 -7.76
N CYS A 89 -20.90 -8.68 -8.77
CA CYS A 89 -21.27 -7.28 -8.66
C CYS A 89 -22.79 -7.11 -8.78
N THR A 90 -23.44 -6.79 -7.65
CA THR A 90 -24.90 -6.65 -7.55
C THR A 90 -25.48 -5.48 -8.34
N THR A 91 -24.66 -4.54 -8.82
CA THR A 91 -25.14 -3.53 -9.79
C THR A 91 -25.54 -4.12 -11.14
N HIS A 92 -25.04 -5.31 -11.52
CA HIS A 92 -25.56 -6.01 -12.70
C HIS A 92 -27.03 -6.49 -12.48
N LEU A 93 -27.42 -6.65 -11.21
CA LEU A 93 -28.78 -6.98 -10.77
C LEU A 93 -29.66 -5.72 -10.55
N LEU A 94 -29.12 -4.51 -10.70
CA LEU A 94 -29.93 -3.30 -10.91
C LEU A 94 -30.36 -3.17 -12.38
N SER A 95 -30.49 -4.30 -13.08
CA SER A 95 -31.36 -4.40 -14.25
C SER A 95 -32.80 -4.21 -13.76
N CYS A 96 -33.19 -2.94 -13.65
CA CYS A 96 -34.53 -2.39 -13.43
C CYS A 96 -35.53 -3.33 -12.72
N THR A 97 -35.85 -3.06 -11.46
CA THR A 97 -36.99 -3.69 -10.75
C THR A 97 -38.36 -3.45 -11.43
N PHE A 98 -38.41 -2.63 -12.48
CA PHE A 98 -39.58 -2.39 -13.34
C PHE A 98 -39.49 -3.11 -14.69
N LYS A 99 -38.62 -4.10 -14.86
CA LYS A 99 -38.57 -4.91 -16.10
C LYS A 99 -39.92 -5.62 -16.35
N ASP A 100 -40.57 -6.12 -15.30
CA ASP A 100 -41.93 -6.66 -15.34
C ASP A 100 -43.04 -5.59 -15.44
N ALA A 101 -42.70 -4.32 -15.17
CA ALA A 101 -43.60 -3.17 -15.33
C ALA A 101 -43.38 -2.40 -16.65
N GLY A 102 -42.65 -2.97 -17.61
CA GLY A 102 -42.55 -2.44 -18.98
C GLY A 102 -41.45 -1.39 -19.21
N CYS A 103 -40.45 -1.29 -18.35
CA CYS A 103 -39.35 -0.34 -18.56
C CYS A 103 -38.46 -0.74 -19.76
N ARG A 104 -38.37 0.15 -20.77
CA ARG A 104 -37.69 -0.07 -22.07
C ARG A 104 -36.37 0.68 -22.24
N PHE A 105 -35.66 0.96 -21.16
CA PHE A 105 -34.36 1.62 -21.24
C PHE A 105 -33.28 0.62 -21.66
N LYS A 106 -32.67 0.88 -22.83
CA LYS A 106 -31.49 0.16 -23.35
C LYS A 106 -30.22 0.72 -22.74
#